data_AF-A0A9E2VNZ6-F1
#
_entry.id   AF-A0A9E2VNZ6-F1
#
_cell.length_a   1.000
_cell.length_b   1.000
_cell.length_c   1.000
_cell.angle_alpha   90.00
_cell.angle_beta   90.00
_cell.angle_gamma   90.00
#
_symmetry.space_group_name_H-M   'P 1'
#
loop_
_entity.id
_entity.type
_entity.pdbx_description
1 polymer ?
#
loop_
_entity_poly.entity_id
_entity_poly.type
_entity_poly.pdbx_seq_one_letter_code
_entity_poly.pdbx_strand_id
1 'polypeptide(L)'
;MSADSLLVFFGLRYEIGIDESEDRNDFRVQAANRAGLHHYSGNFGGVDERFLLFIGHQIGVFGVEGQSEAVLAEDEIRDVCEVTRQKLSTTGLPGNPSLFIQWMQDV
;
A
#
# COMPACT_ATOMS: atom_id res chain seq x y z
N MET A 1 -3.38 -20.34 10.54
CA MET A 1 -4.54 -19.46 10.59
C MET A 1 -3.94 -18.08 10.58
N SER A 2 -4.19 -17.32 9.52
CA SER A 2 -3.77 -15.93 9.50
C SER A 2 -4.75 -15.16 10.37
N ALA A 3 -4.52 -13.89 10.63
CA ALA A 3 -5.40 -13.07 11.45
C ALA A 3 -5.68 -11.78 10.73
N ASP A 4 -6.89 -11.24 10.95
CA ASP A 4 -7.26 -9.93 10.44
C ASP A 4 -6.17 -8.91 10.74
N SER A 5 -5.79 -8.17 9.71
CA SER A 5 -4.73 -7.18 9.79
C SER A 5 -5.21 -5.85 9.21
N LEU A 6 -4.68 -4.74 9.70
CA LEU A 6 -4.99 -3.40 9.22
C LEU A 6 -3.78 -2.84 8.47
N LEU A 7 -3.92 -2.54 7.19
CA LEU A 7 -2.92 -1.81 6.43
C LEU A 7 -3.15 -0.30 6.59
N VAL A 8 -2.08 0.43 6.92
CA VAL A 8 -2.04 1.90 6.81
C VAL A 8 -0.96 2.29 5.81
N PHE A 9 -1.37 3.03 4.77
CA PHE A 9 -0.53 3.28 3.61
C PHE A 9 -0.85 4.64 3.00
N PHE A 10 0.17 5.45 2.71
CA PHE A 10 -0.01 6.71 1.98
C PHE A 10 0.49 6.56 0.53
N GLY A 11 -0.38 6.79 -0.46
CA GLY A 11 0.02 6.69 -1.86
C GLY A 11 -1.14 6.49 -2.82
N LEU A 12 -0.91 5.73 -3.88
CA LEU A 12 -1.91 5.33 -4.87
C LEU A 12 -2.45 3.93 -4.53
N ARG A 13 -3.70 3.67 -4.90
CA ARG A 13 -4.36 2.38 -4.75
C ARG A 13 -5.04 1.98 -6.05
N TYR A 14 -4.81 0.74 -6.46
CA TYR A 14 -5.43 0.11 -7.62
C TYR A 14 -6.18 -1.13 -7.17
N GLU A 15 -7.35 -1.35 -7.75
CA GLU A 15 -7.97 -2.66 -7.73
C GLU A 15 -7.40 -3.43 -8.92
N ILE A 16 -6.97 -4.66 -8.67
CA ILE A 16 -6.25 -5.50 -9.64
C ILE A 16 -6.86 -6.90 -9.68
N GLY A 17 -6.63 -7.62 -10.76
CA GLY A 17 -6.98 -9.04 -10.84
C GLY A 17 -6.04 -9.92 -10.00
N ILE A 18 -6.47 -11.16 -9.72
CA ILE A 18 -5.63 -12.17 -9.04
C ILE A 18 -4.31 -12.41 -9.79
N ASP A 19 -4.37 -12.54 -11.12
CA ASP A 19 -3.20 -12.77 -11.96
C ASP A 19 -2.19 -11.60 -11.88
N GLU A 20 -2.69 -10.36 -11.84
CA GLU A 20 -1.86 -9.17 -11.68
C GLU A 20 -1.22 -9.09 -10.28
N SER A 21 -1.87 -9.64 -9.26
CA SER A 21 -1.37 -9.60 -7.88
C SER A 21 -0.11 -10.45 -7.67
N GLU A 22 0.05 -11.48 -8.50
CA GLU A 22 1.20 -12.37 -8.51
C GLU A 22 2.25 -11.97 -9.57
N ASP A 23 1.93 -11.00 -10.44
CA ASP A 23 2.81 -10.59 -11.52
C ASP A 23 3.98 -9.74 -11.01
N ARG A 24 5.16 -10.37 -10.95
CA ARG A 24 6.43 -9.70 -10.61
C ARG A 24 6.86 -8.66 -11.64
N ASN A 25 6.25 -8.66 -12.83
CA ASN A 25 6.54 -7.73 -13.92
C ASN A 25 5.51 -6.60 -14.04
N ASP A 26 4.59 -6.44 -13.09
CA ASP A 26 3.64 -5.34 -13.09
C ASP A 26 4.36 -3.99 -13.26
N PHE A 27 3.99 -3.24 -14.30
CA PHE A 27 4.68 -2.00 -14.66
C PHE A 27 4.61 -0.94 -13.54
N ARG A 28 3.55 -0.97 -12.72
CA ARG A 28 3.36 -0.07 -11.59
C ARG A 28 4.33 -0.42 -10.47
N VAL A 29 4.51 -1.71 -10.17
CA VAL A 29 5.52 -2.20 -9.22
C VAL A 29 6.93 -1.85 -9.71
N GLN A 30 7.22 -2.03 -11.00
CA GLN A 30 8.51 -1.62 -11.57
C GLN A 30 8.74 -0.11 -11.46
N ALA A 31 7.72 0.71 -11.75
CA ALA A 31 7.79 2.16 -11.61
C ALA A 31 8.01 2.58 -10.14
N ALA A 32 7.32 1.94 -9.19
CA ALA A 32 7.51 2.15 -7.76
C ALA A 32 8.96 1.87 -7.34
N ASN A 33 9.50 0.71 -7.74
CA ASN A 33 10.88 0.32 -7.44
C ASN A 33 11.90 1.32 -8.00
N ARG A 34 11.72 1.79 -9.24
CA ARG A 34 12.60 2.81 -9.85
C ARG A 34 12.56 4.14 -9.09
N ALA A 35 11.42 4.51 -8.53
CA ALA A 35 11.25 5.74 -7.74
C ALA A 35 11.59 5.57 -6.24
N GLY A 36 12.00 4.36 -5.81
CA GLY A 36 12.28 4.07 -4.40
C GLY A 36 11.04 4.22 -3.51
N LEU A 37 9.89 3.75 -4.00
CA LEU A 37 8.61 3.69 -3.29
C LEU A 37 8.35 2.27 -2.78
N HIS A 38 7.62 2.18 -1.67
CA HIS A 38 7.08 0.92 -1.19
C HIS A 38 5.89 0.49 -2.07
N HIS A 39 5.64 -0.82 -2.11
CA HIS A 39 4.43 -1.38 -2.66
C HIS A 39 3.89 -2.46 -1.73
N TYR A 40 2.57 -2.67 -1.76
CA TYR A 40 1.89 -3.73 -1.03
C TYR A 40 0.75 -4.26 -1.89
N SER A 41 0.69 -5.58 -2.11
CA SER A 41 -0.44 -6.24 -2.75
C SER A 41 -1.00 -7.34 -1.85
N GLY A 42 -2.31 -7.53 -1.89
CA GLY A 42 -2.97 -8.57 -1.11
C GLY A 42 -4.47 -8.64 -1.38
N ASN A 43 -5.10 -9.71 -0.88
CA ASN A 43 -6.55 -9.88 -0.89
C ASN A 43 -7.17 -9.17 0.33
N PHE A 44 -7.93 -8.11 0.09
CA PHE A 44 -8.65 -7.33 1.10
C PHE A 44 -10.15 -7.66 1.15
N GLY A 45 -10.59 -8.68 0.41
CA GLY A 45 -11.99 -9.11 0.35
C GLY A 45 -12.27 -10.40 1.12
N GLY A 46 -11.25 -11.02 1.71
CA GLY A 46 -11.40 -12.35 2.33
C GLY A 46 -11.92 -13.35 1.30
N VAL A 47 -13.06 -13.98 1.61
CA VAL A 47 -13.75 -14.94 0.73
C VAL A 47 -14.25 -14.30 -0.59
N ASP A 48 -14.60 -13.02 -0.58
CA ASP A 48 -15.16 -12.33 -1.75
C ASP A 48 -14.08 -11.89 -2.77
N GLU A 49 -12.80 -12.23 -2.52
CA GLU A 49 -11.64 -11.97 -3.39
C GLU A 49 -11.55 -10.53 -3.93
N ARG A 50 -10.87 -9.66 -3.20
CA ARG A 50 -10.62 -8.27 -3.61
C ARG A 50 -9.16 -7.94 -3.54
N PHE A 51 -8.45 -8.07 -4.65
CA PHE A 51 -7.02 -7.78 -4.70
C PHE A 51 -6.77 -6.29 -4.91
N LEU A 52 -5.98 -5.71 -4.00
CA LEU A 52 -5.59 -4.31 -4.06
C LEU A 52 -4.07 -4.21 -4.16
N LEU A 53 -3.60 -3.26 -4.96
CA LEU A 53 -2.20 -2.86 -5.06
C LEU A 53 -2.04 -1.42 -4.57
N PHE A 54 -1.15 -1.24 -3.60
CA PHE A 54 -0.77 0.05 -3.04
C PHE A 54 0.64 0.40 -3.48
N ILE A 55 0.87 1.67 -3.85
CA ILE A 55 2.19 2.19 -4.26
C ILE A 55 2.42 3.55 -3.61
N GLY A 56 3.53 3.72 -2.89
CA GLY A 56 3.78 4.91 -2.09
C GLY A 56 4.64 4.64 -0.87
N HIS A 57 4.10 4.92 0.31
CA HIS A 57 4.76 4.73 1.59
C HIS A 57 3.88 3.92 2.53
N GLN A 58 4.32 2.70 2.85
CA GLN A 58 3.72 1.89 3.90
C GLN A 58 4.04 2.49 5.26
N ILE A 59 3.01 2.89 6.00
CA ILE A 59 3.14 3.35 7.39
C ILE A 59 3.20 2.13 8.31
N GLY A 60 2.34 1.14 8.10
CA GLY A 60 2.34 -0.08 8.90
C GLY A 60 1.33 -1.12 8.43
N VAL A 61 1.57 -2.36 8.84
CA VAL A 61 0.60 -3.46 8.80
C VAL A 61 0.40 -3.88 10.25
N PHE A 62 -0.77 -3.62 10.80
CA PHE A 62 -1.11 -3.88 12.19
C PHE A 62 -1.91 -5.18 12.30
N GLY A 63 -1.71 -5.93 13.37
CA GLY A 63 -2.40 -7.20 13.55
C GLY A 63 -1.67 -8.06 14.56
N VAL A 64 -2.17 -9.28 14.78
CA VAL A 64 -1.57 -10.23 15.74
C VAL A 64 -0.12 -10.56 15.39
N GLU A 65 0.17 -10.66 14.08
CA GLU A 65 1.52 -10.95 13.56
C GLU A 65 2.24 -9.67 13.08
N GLY A 66 1.54 -8.53 13.08
CA GLY A 66 2.02 -7.26 12.58
C GLY A 66 2.52 -6.35 13.70
N GLN A 67 2.51 -5.05 13.41
CA GLN A 67 2.77 -4.01 14.39
C GLN A 67 1.58 -3.89 15.35
N SER A 68 1.85 -3.61 16.62
CA SER A 68 0.80 -3.25 17.59
C SER A 68 0.46 -1.77 17.53
N GLU A 69 1.42 -0.92 17.17
CA GLU A 69 1.27 0.53 17.09
C GLU A 69 2.29 1.15 16.12
N ALA A 70 1.94 2.33 15.62
CA ALA A 70 2.86 3.23 14.93
C ALA A 70 2.58 4.65 15.45
N VAL A 71 3.64 5.36 15.80
CA VAL A 71 3.58 6.74 16.26
C VAL A 71 4.36 7.58 15.25
N LEU A 72 3.68 8.55 14.64
CA LEU A 72 4.29 9.52 13.76
C LEU A 72 3.98 10.92 14.29
N ALA A 73 5.01 11.74 14.44
CA ALA A 73 4.84 13.15 14.74
C ALA A 73 4.17 13.88 13.56
N GLU A 74 3.57 15.04 13.82
CA GLU A 74 2.90 15.82 12.76
C GLU A 74 3.85 16.15 11.59
N ASP A 75 5.08 16.55 11.91
CA ASP A 75 6.11 16.86 10.90
C ASP A 75 6.51 15.61 10.11
N GLU A 76 6.59 14.44 10.75
CA GLU A 76 6.88 13.18 10.06
C GLU A 76 5.74 12.78 9.11
N ILE A 77 4.48 12.99 9.50
CA ILE A 77 3.33 12.75 8.63
C ILE A 77 3.40 13.65 7.39
N ARG A 78 3.74 14.93 7.60
CA ARG A 78 3.90 15.91 6.52
C ARG A 78 5.02 15.51 5.58
N ASP A 79 6.19 15.15 6.12
CA ASP A 79 7.36 14.73 5.35
C ASP A 79 7.07 13.47 4.53
N VAL A 80 6.43 12.46 5.14
CA VAL A 80 6.01 11.24 4.44
C VAL A 80 5.08 11.61 3.27
N CYS A 81 4.12 12.51 3.48
CA CYS A 81 3.21 12.94 2.43
C CYS A 81 3.93 13.66 1.28
N GLU A 82 4.81 14.62 1.60
CA GLU A 82 5.51 15.44 0.61
C GLU A 82 6.51 14.62 -0.21
N VAL A 83 7.37 13.85 0.48
CA VAL A 83 8.37 12.98 -0.16
C VAL A 83 7.69 11.95 -1.06
N THR A 84 6.59 11.35 -0.59
CA THR A 84 5.86 10.34 -1.37
C THR A 84 5.20 10.94 -2.59
N ARG A 85 4.58 12.13 -2.48
CA ARG A 85 4.00 12.84 -3.64
C ARG A 85 5.08 13.18 -4.67
N GLN A 86 6.24 13.67 -4.23
CA GLN A 86 7.34 14.00 -5.11
C GLN A 86 7.83 12.77 -5.87
N LYS A 87 8.06 11.65 -5.17
CA LYS A 87 8.45 10.38 -5.80
C LYS A 87 7.38 9.87 -6.77
N LEU A 88 6.11 9.87 -6.36
CA LEU A 88 5.00 9.44 -7.22
C LEU A 88 4.90 10.28 -8.49
N SER A 89 5.16 11.59 -8.41
CA SER A 89 5.13 12.47 -9.59
C SER A 89 6.13 12.07 -10.68
N THR A 90 7.24 11.43 -10.31
CA THR A 90 8.24 10.93 -11.26
C THR A 90 7.88 9.60 -11.91
N THR A 91 6.88 8.87 -11.38
CA THR A 91 6.50 7.54 -11.88
C THR A 91 5.57 7.60 -13.09
N GLY A 92 4.87 8.71 -13.29
CA GLY A 92 3.81 8.83 -14.31
C GLY A 92 2.55 8.00 -14.02
N LEU A 93 2.44 7.40 -12.83
CA LEU A 93 1.28 6.61 -12.44
C LEU A 93 0.05 7.50 -12.21
N PRO A 94 -1.13 7.12 -12.73
CA PRO A 94 -2.35 7.92 -12.57
C PRO A 94 -2.94 7.74 -11.17
N GLY A 95 -3.52 8.81 -10.63
CA GLY A 95 -4.29 8.80 -9.39
C GLY A 95 -3.91 9.93 -8.43
N ASN A 96 -4.67 10.06 -7.35
CA ASN A 96 -4.44 11.06 -6.32
C ASN A 96 -3.89 10.41 -5.04
N PRO A 97 -2.67 10.76 -4.61
CA PRO A 97 -2.09 10.20 -3.39
C PRO A 97 -2.96 10.48 -2.17
N SER A 98 -3.36 9.43 -1.48
CA SER A 98 -4.28 9.47 -0.33
C SER A 98 -3.78 8.57 0.79
N LEU A 99 -4.22 8.86 2.03
CA LEU A 99 -4.02 7.97 3.15
C LEU A 99 -5.11 6.89 3.13
N PHE A 100 -4.69 5.63 3.03
CA PHE A 100 -5.54 4.47 3.09
C PHE A 100 -5.36 3.77 4.44
N ILE A 101 -6.49 3.43 5.05
CA ILE A 101 -6.58 2.65 6.28
C ILE A 101 -7.57 1.53 5.95
N GLN A 102 -7.08 0.30 5.80
CA GLN A 102 -7.81 -0.78 5.15
C GLN A 102 -7.63 -2.09 5.91
N TRP A 103 -8.75 -2.69 6.34
CA TRP A 103 -8.74 -4.04 6.91
C TRP A 103 -8.51 -5.08 5.82
N MET A 104 -7.56 -5.96 6.06
CA MET A 104 -7.31 -7.20 5.36
C MET A 104 -7.89 -8.32 6.21
N GLN A 105 -9.03 -8.86 5.75
CA GLN A 105 -9.71 -9.96 6.43
C GLN A 105 -8.98 -11.27 6.15
N ASP A 106 -8.86 -12.11 7.17
CA ASP A 106 -8.47 -13.50 6.95
C ASP A 106 -9.58 -14.27 6.22
N VAL A 107 -9.19 -15.32 5.48
CA VAL A 107 -10.09 -16.18 4.70
C VAL A 107 -10.55 -17.37 5.52
#